data_AF-A0A7K5RBF7-F1
#
_entry.id   AF-A0A7K5RBF7-F1
#
_cell.length_a   1.000
_cell.length_b   1.000
_cell.length_c   1.000
_cell.angle_alpha   90.00
_cell.angle_beta   90.00
_cell.angle_gamma   90.00
#
_symmetry.space_group_name_H-M   'P 1'
#
loop_
_entity.id
_entity.type
_entity.pdbx_description
1 polymer ?
#
loop_
_entity_poly.entity_id
_entity_poly.type
_entity_poly.pdbx_seq_one_letter_code
_entity_poly.pdbx_strand_id
1 'polypeptide(L)'
;ALGSSTASPNNKARASPPAQDTQAQEQQLRKSLKSATVRVTAGEFRGQNVSVLDLLFSKYVPQGKRQELLELYRAGILTTEQVATVVTTIVNRTEAANAALVANARGPHRAGAAAREDGEDCSAHLDDA
;
A
#
# COMPACT_ATOMS: atom_id res chain seq x y z
N ALA A 1 -74.49 1.41 -22.53
CA ALA A 1 -73.35 0.72 -21.90
C ALA A 1 -72.24 0.62 -22.94
N LEU A 2 -71.09 1.28 -22.73
CA LEU A 2 -69.80 0.64 -22.41
C LEU A 2 -69.33 -0.30 -23.55
N GLY A 3 -68.22 -0.10 -24.26
CA GLY A 3 -67.14 0.87 -24.16
C GLY A 3 -66.13 0.57 -25.29
N SER A 4 -65.50 1.61 -25.84
CA SER A 4 -64.43 1.50 -26.82
C SER A 4 -63.19 0.91 -26.15
N SER A 5 -62.82 -0.33 -26.47
CA SER A 5 -61.59 -0.93 -25.97
C SER A 5 -60.49 -0.76 -27.01
N THR A 6 -59.74 0.35 -26.90
CA THR A 6 -58.48 0.52 -27.63
C THR A 6 -57.47 -0.44 -27.00
N ALA A 7 -57.01 -1.43 -27.75
CA ALA A 7 -55.91 -2.28 -27.35
C ALA A 7 -54.61 -1.55 -27.71
N SER A 8 -53.98 -0.93 -26.72
CA SER A 8 -52.58 -0.53 -26.79
C SER A 8 -51.98 -0.50 -25.39
N PRO A 9 -51.07 -1.44 -25.10
CA PRO A 9 -49.91 -1.15 -24.28
C PRO A 9 -48.67 -1.29 -25.16
N ASN A 10 -48.19 -0.11 -25.56
CA ASN A 10 -46.85 0.09 -26.06
C ASN A 10 -45.88 0.04 -24.87
N ASN A 11 -44.99 -0.95 -24.81
CA ASN A 11 -43.69 -0.77 -24.18
C ASN A 11 -42.61 -1.48 -25.01
N LYS A 12 -42.39 -0.90 -26.19
CA LYS A 12 -41.07 -0.71 -26.80
C LYS A 12 -39.94 -1.09 -25.84
N ALA A 13 -39.22 -2.17 -26.17
CA ALA A 13 -37.97 -2.57 -25.53
C ALA A 13 -37.08 -1.34 -25.34
N ARG A 14 -37.18 -0.75 -24.16
CA ARG A 14 -36.30 0.34 -23.75
C ARG A 14 -35.03 -0.38 -23.33
N ALA A 15 -34.12 -0.51 -24.29
CA ALA A 15 -32.71 -0.63 -23.99
C ALA A 15 -32.37 0.52 -23.04
N SER A 16 -32.47 0.22 -21.75
CA SER A 16 -32.03 1.12 -20.70
C SER A 16 -30.50 1.10 -20.77
N PRO A 17 -29.84 2.27 -20.72
CA PRO A 17 -28.39 2.32 -20.77
C PRO A 17 -27.80 1.53 -19.58
N PRO A 18 -26.63 0.89 -19.72
CA PRO A 18 -26.01 -0.01 -18.72
C PRO A 18 -25.44 0.71 -17.49
N ALA A 19 -26.11 1.76 -16.99
CA ALA A 19 -25.58 2.62 -15.94
C ALA A 19 -25.86 2.13 -14.51
N GLN A 20 -26.77 1.16 -14.30
CA GLN A 20 -27.12 0.70 -12.95
C GLN A 20 -26.28 -0.49 -12.46
N ASP A 21 -25.81 -1.36 -13.35
CA ASP A 21 -24.91 -2.48 -12.99
C ASP A 21 -23.56 -1.99 -12.46
N THR A 22 -23.01 -0.93 -13.05
CA THR A 22 -21.65 -0.47 -12.75
C THR A 22 -21.50 0.07 -11.33
N GLN A 23 -22.52 0.77 -10.82
CA GLN A 23 -22.47 1.35 -9.47
C GLN A 23 -22.60 0.27 -8.39
N ALA A 24 -23.52 -0.69 -8.56
CA ALA A 24 -23.69 -1.80 -7.64
C ALA A 24 -22.44 -2.69 -7.61
N GLN A 25 -21.87 -2.98 -8.78
CA GLN A 25 -20.62 -3.73 -8.90
C GLN A 25 -19.44 -3.01 -8.23
N GLU A 26 -19.32 -1.69 -8.40
CA GLU A 26 -18.28 -0.91 -7.74
C GLU A 26 -18.43 -0.92 -6.21
N GLN A 27 -19.64 -0.76 -5.70
CA GLN A 27 -19.91 -0.84 -4.26
C GLN A 27 -19.55 -2.23 -3.71
N GLN A 28 -19.92 -3.29 -4.42
CA GLN A 28 -19.60 -4.66 -4.02
C GLN A 28 -18.09 -4.91 -4.02
N LEU A 29 -17.39 -4.48 -5.06
CA LEU A 29 -15.93 -4.51 -5.14
C LEU A 29 -15.30 -3.80 -3.93
N ARG A 30 -15.74 -2.57 -3.65
CA ARG A 30 -15.22 -1.79 -2.52
C ARG A 30 -15.47 -2.51 -1.20
N LYS A 31 -16.65 -3.09 -1.01
CA LYS A 31 -16.96 -3.90 0.18
C LYS A 31 -16.04 -5.11 0.31
N SER A 32 -15.81 -5.86 -0.77
CA SER A 32 -14.92 -7.02 -0.79
C SER A 32 -13.46 -6.65 -0.50
N LEU A 33 -12.96 -5.54 -1.05
CA LEU A 33 -11.61 -5.05 -0.75
C LEU A 33 -11.52 -4.47 0.67
N LYS A 34 -12.61 -3.91 1.20
CA LYS A 34 -12.65 -3.35 2.56
C LYS A 34 -12.75 -4.43 3.64
N SER A 35 -13.38 -5.57 3.35
CA SER A 35 -13.43 -6.71 4.27
C SER A 35 -12.08 -7.41 4.38
N ALA A 36 -11.27 -7.38 3.31
CA ALA A 36 -9.89 -7.86 3.35
C ALA A 36 -9.01 -6.89 4.16
N THR A 37 -8.48 -7.38 5.29
CA THR A 37 -7.55 -6.66 6.16
C THR A 37 -6.18 -7.31 6.09
N VAL A 38 -5.13 -6.48 6.03
CA VAL A 38 -3.75 -6.94 6.03
C VAL A 38 -2.99 -6.28 7.16
N ARG A 39 -2.16 -7.09 7.84
CA ARG A 39 -1.25 -6.57 8.86
C ARG A 39 -0.04 -5.97 8.17
N VAL A 40 0.12 -4.66 8.29
CA VAL A 40 1.24 -3.97 7.65
C VAL A 40 2.46 -3.99 8.58
N THR A 41 3.61 -4.38 8.05
CA THR A 41 4.86 -4.51 8.82
C THR A 41 5.87 -3.38 8.55
N ALA A 42 5.52 -2.44 7.67
CA ALA A 42 6.38 -1.33 7.25
C ALA A 42 5.62 0.00 7.20
N GLY A 43 6.35 1.10 7.38
CA GLY A 43 5.81 2.46 7.29
C GLY A 43 4.89 2.95 8.37
N GLU A 44 4.08 3.94 8.02
CA GLU A 44 3.17 4.64 8.93
C GLU A 44 2.10 3.70 9.50
N PHE A 45 1.72 2.68 8.72
CA PHE A 45 0.77 1.65 9.12
C PHE A 45 1.41 0.46 9.85
N ARG A 46 2.72 0.51 10.16
CA ARG A 46 3.42 -0.59 10.84
C ARG A 46 2.70 -1.01 12.12
N GLY A 47 2.42 -2.30 12.24
CA GLY A 47 1.76 -2.90 13.39
C GLY A 47 0.23 -2.75 13.38
N GLN A 48 -0.33 -2.07 12.39
CA GLN A 48 -1.78 -1.85 12.25
C GLN A 48 -2.39 -2.85 11.25
N ASN A 49 -3.64 -3.23 11.50
CA ASN A 49 -4.45 -3.98 10.53
C ASN A 49 -5.23 -2.97 9.71
N VAL A 50 -4.86 -2.82 8.44
CA VAL A 50 -5.46 -1.83 7.54
C VAL A 50 -6.19 -2.57 6.43
N SER A 51 -7.35 -2.06 6.01
CA SER A 51 -8.07 -2.68 4.90
C SER A 51 -7.31 -2.48 3.59
N VAL A 52 -7.41 -3.45 2.69
CA VAL A 52 -6.79 -3.37 1.37
C VAL A 52 -7.32 -2.15 0.61
N LEU A 53 -8.61 -1.84 0.77
CA LEU A 53 -9.22 -0.64 0.19
C LEU A 53 -8.56 0.64 0.74
N ASP A 54 -8.38 0.77 2.05
CA ASP A 54 -7.79 1.98 2.64
C ASP A 54 -6.32 2.14 2.20
N LEU A 55 -5.56 1.05 2.08
CA LEU A 55 -4.20 1.08 1.52
C LEU A 55 -4.18 1.45 0.03
N LEU A 56 -5.13 0.94 -0.76
CA LEU A 56 -5.27 1.28 -2.19
C LEU A 56 -5.58 2.77 -2.41
N PHE A 57 -6.31 3.38 -1.48
CA PHE A 57 -6.65 4.81 -1.52
C PHE A 57 -5.64 5.70 -0.78
N SER A 58 -4.66 5.11 -0.11
CA SER A 58 -3.59 5.83 0.59
C SER A 58 -2.55 6.45 -0.35
N LYS A 59 -1.64 7.25 0.23
CA LYS A 59 -0.49 7.86 -0.47
C LYS A 59 0.48 6.87 -1.10
N TYR A 60 0.44 5.61 -0.68
CA TYR A 60 1.35 4.57 -1.18
C TYR A 60 1.01 4.14 -2.61
N VAL A 61 -0.27 4.15 -2.98
CA VAL A 61 -0.72 3.70 -4.30
C VAL A 61 -1.16 4.90 -5.14
N PRO A 62 -0.42 5.24 -6.22
CA PRO A 62 -0.79 6.37 -7.08
C PRO A 62 -2.10 6.08 -7.83
N GLN A 63 -2.80 7.15 -8.21
CA GLN A 63 -4.12 7.05 -8.85
C GLN A 63 -4.13 6.17 -10.11
N GLY A 64 -3.10 6.25 -10.95
CA GLY A 64 -3.01 5.40 -12.15
C GLY A 64 -2.98 3.91 -11.81
N LYS A 65 -2.15 3.51 -10.85
CA LYS A 65 -2.06 2.11 -10.40
C LYS A 65 -3.34 1.64 -9.71
N ARG A 66 -4.02 2.54 -8.99
CA ARG A 66 -5.33 2.28 -8.40
C ARG A 66 -6.38 1.95 -9.46
N GLN A 67 -6.48 2.78 -10.52
CA GLN A 67 -7.45 2.53 -11.59
C GLN A 67 -7.17 1.19 -12.28
N GLU A 68 -5.91 0.92 -12.62
CA GLU A 68 -5.49 -0.36 -13.23
C GLU A 68 -5.90 -1.56 -12.36
N LEU A 69 -5.59 -1.53 -11.05
CA LEU A 69 -5.97 -2.62 -10.14
C LEU A 69 -7.48 -2.81 -10.03
N LEU A 70 -8.25 -1.71 -9.98
CA LEU A 70 -9.71 -1.77 -9.92
C LEU A 70 -10.33 -2.30 -11.21
N GLU A 71 -9.76 -1.95 -12.36
CA GLU A 71 -10.23 -2.41 -13.66
C GLU A 71 -9.95 -3.91 -13.85
N LEU A 72 -8.73 -4.36 -13.51
CA LEU A 72 -8.36 -5.77 -13.55
C LEU A 72 -9.20 -6.62 -12.58
N TYR A 73 -9.54 -6.08 -11.40
CA TYR A 73 -10.43 -6.77 -10.46
C TYR A 73 -11.87 -6.84 -11.00
N ARG A 74 -12.38 -5.76 -11.62
CA ARG A 74 -13.71 -5.80 -12.29
C ARG A 74 -13.76 -6.78 -13.44
N ALA A 75 -12.66 -6.89 -14.19
CA ALA A 75 -12.50 -7.87 -15.25
C ALA A 75 -12.35 -9.30 -14.72
N GLY A 76 -12.24 -9.51 -13.40
CA GLY A 76 -12.05 -10.81 -12.78
C GLY A 76 -10.64 -11.39 -12.99
N ILE A 77 -9.70 -10.60 -13.51
CA ILE A 77 -8.31 -11.00 -13.75
C ILE A 77 -7.57 -11.10 -12.41
N LEU A 78 -7.82 -10.15 -11.51
CA LEU A 78 -7.26 -10.15 -10.17
C LEU A 78 -8.31 -10.55 -9.13
N THR A 79 -7.90 -11.39 -8.19
CA THR A 79 -8.70 -11.72 -7.00
C THR A 79 -8.38 -10.78 -5.84
N THR A 80 -9.19 -10.83 -4.78
CA THR A 80 -9.03 -9.97 -3.60
C THR A 80 -7.65 -10.14 -2.96
N GLU A 81 -7.16 -11.38 -2.87
CA GLU A 81 -5.83 -11.70 -2.35
C GLU A 81 -4.69 -11.18 -3.23
N GLN A 82 -4.86 -11.24 -4.56
CA GLN A 82 -3.86 -10.69 -5.48
C GLN A 82 -3.77 -9.17 -5.34
N VAL A 83 -4.91 -8.48 -5.28
CA VAL A 83 -4.93 -7.03 -5.01
C VAL A 83 -4.28 -6.72 -3.66
N ALA A 84 -4.60 -7.49 -2.61
CA ALA A 84 -3.98 -7.34 -1.29
C ALA A 84 -2.45 -7.48 -1.34
N THR A 85 -1.96 -8.48 -2.08
CA THR A 85 -0.53 -8.76 -2.26
C THR A 85 0.18 -7.64 -3.00
N VAL A 86 -0.39 -7.16 -4.11
CA VAL A 86 0.19 -6.06 -4.89
C VAL A 86 0.25 -4.78 -4.05
N VAL A 87 -0.84 -4.43 -3.36
CA VAL A 87 -0.89 -3.24 -2.49
C VAL A 87 0.12 -3.34 -1.36
N THR A 88 0.21 -4.49 -0.67
CA THR A 88 1.18 -4.72 0.40
C THR A 88 2.63 -4.60 -0.11
N THR A 89 2.89 -5.11 -1.32
CA THR A 89 4.20 -5.02 -1.95
C THR A 89 4.59 -3.58 -2.26
N ILE A 90 3.65 -2.77 -2.77
CA ILE A 90 3.88 -1.35 -3.05
C ILE A 90 4.22 -0.60 -1.75
N VAL A 91 3.45 -0.82 -0.69
CA VAL A 91 3.69 -0.22 0.63
C VAL A 91 5.09 -0.60 1.14
N ASN A 92 5.43 -1.89 1.13
CA ASN A 92 6.73 -2.37 1.61
C ASN A 92 7.90 -1.79 0.80
N ARG A 93 7.79 -1.76 -0.54
CA ARG A 93 8.83 -1.19 -1.41
C ARG A 93 9.03 0.31 -1.18
N THR A 94 7.94 1.05 -1.01
CA THR A 94 7.98 2.50 -0.76
C THR A 94 8.66 2.80 0.56
N GLU A 95 8.36 2.01 1.59
CA GLU A 95 8.94 2.14 2.91
C GLU A 95 10.39 1.69 2.99
N ALA A 96 10.77 0.64 2.25
CA ALA A 96 12.17 0.24 2.13
C ALA A 96 13.01 1.35 1.47
N ALA A 97 12.48 1.99 0.43
CA ALA A 97 13.13 3.14 -0.21
C ALA A 97 13.25 4.34 0.76
N ASN A 98 12.18 4.62 1.52
CA ASN A 98 12.20 5.69 2.54
C ASN A 98 13.23 5.39 3.64
N ALA A 99 13.27 4.15 4.16
CA ALA A 99 14.24 3.73 5.16
C ALA A 99 15.68 3.86 4.68
N ALA A 100 15.97 3.53 3.41
CA ALA A 100 17.29 3.72 2.82
C ALA A 100 17.69 5.21 2.70
N LEU A 101 16.73 6.09 2.41
CA LEU A 101 16.96 7.53 2.38
C LEU A 101 17.26 8.08 3.79
N VAL A 102 16.55 7.64 4.81
CA VAL A 102 16.80 8.05 6.20
C VAL A 102 18.14 7.51 6.71
N ALA A 103 18.52 6.30 6.32
CA ALA A 103 19.83 5.72 6.66
C ALA A 103 20.99 6.49 6.03
N ASN A 104 20.84 7.03 4.82
CA ASN A 104 21.91 7.82 4.18
C ASN A 104 22.06 9.23 4.78
N ALA A 105 21.00 9.77 5.42
CA ALA A 105 21.02 11.08 6.07
C ALA A 105 21.72 11.04 7.46
N ARG A 106 21.89 9.85 8.05
CA ARG A 106 22.85 9.61 9.13
C ARG A 106 24.17 9.20 8.51
N GLY A 107 24.92 10.20 8.03
CA GLY A 107 26.31 10.02 7.68
C GLY A 107 27.08 9.30 8.81
N PRO A 108 28.22 8.65 8.50
CA PRO A 108 29.02 7.94 9.48
C PRO A 108 29.69 8.97 10.40
N HIS A 109 28.95 9.45 11.39
CA HIS A 109 29.49 10.18 12.52
C HIS A 109 29.07 9.43 13.77
N ARG A 110 29.93 8.53 14.27
CA ARG A 110 30.82 8.84 15.39
C ARG A 110 31.53 7.58 15.89
N ALA A 111 32.78 7.79 16.30
CA ALA A 111 33.52 7.05 17.33
C ALA A 111 34.08 5.68 16.96
N GLY A 112 35.21 5.70 16.26
CA GLY A 112 36.32 4.79 16.57
C GLY A 112 37.30 5.50 17.49
N ALA A 113 37.03 5.52 18.79
CA ALA A 113 38.08 5.65 19.79
C ALA A 113 38.79 4.30 19.83
N ALA A 114 40.04 4.22 19.38
CA ALA A 114 40.85 3.02 19.51
C ALA A 114 42.32 3.41 19.71
N ALA A 115 42.91 2.84 20.78
CA ALA A 115 44.34 2.68 21.10
C ALA A 115 45.17 3.97 21.14
N ARG A 116 45.65 4.51 22.27
CA ARG A 116 46.39 3.87 23.38
C ARG A 116 47.30 2.76 22.88
N GLU A 117 48.53 3.11 22.53
CA GLU A 117 49.76 2.32 22.71
C GLU A 117 50.92 3.11 22.06
N ASP A 118 51.72 3.78 22.89
CA ASP A 118 53.13 4.04 22.58
C ASP A 118 53.83 4.20 23.93
N GLY A 119 54.34 3.06 24.41
CA GLY A 119 55.28 3.00 25.50
C GLY A 119 56.65 3.33 24.94
N GLU A 120 57.30 4.35 25.48
CA GLU A 120 58.72 4.57 25.27
C GLU A 120 59.42 4.61 26.64
N ASP A 121 60.12 3.51 26.89
CA ASP A 121 61.38 3.33 27.60
C ASP A 121 61.60 4.00 28.98
N CYS A 122 61.45 3.19 30.02
CA CYS A 122 62.12 3.42 31.30
C CYS A 122 63.62 3.15 31.15
N SER A 123 64.38 4.16 30.72
CA SER A 123 65.82 4.17 30.93
C SER A 123 66.10 4.39 32.43
N ALA A 124 66.49 3.32 33.11
CA ALA A 124 66.85 3.32 34.53
C ALA A 124 68.03 4.27 34.79
N HIS A 125 67.76 5.33 35.55
CA HIS A 125 68.76 6.08 36.29
C HIS A 125 68.85 5.46 37.69
N LEU A 126 69.94 4.75 37.96
CA LEU A 126 70.34 4.34 39.30
C LEU A 126 71.77 4.86 39.51
N ASP A 127 71.82 6.09 40.01
CA ASP A 127 72.89 6.63 40.84
C ASP A 127 72.70 6.08 42.26
N ASP A 128 73.72 5.40 42.82
CA ASP A 128 74.12 5.28 44.25
C ASP A 128 75.23 4.20 44.33
N ALA A 129 76.40 4.31 44.97
CA ALA A 129 77.07 5.30 45.80
C ALA A 129 78.57 4.96 45.85
#